data_AF-A0A8T4VDH2-F1
#
_entry.id   AF-A0A8T4VDH2-F1
#
_cell.length_a   1.000
_cell.length_b   1.000
_cell.length_c   1.000
_cell.angle_alpha   90.00
_cell.angle_beta   90.00
_cell.angle_gamma   90.00
#
_symmetry.space_group_name_H-M   'P 1'
#
loop_
_entity.id
_entity.type
_entity.pdbx_description
1 polymer ?
#
loop_
_entity_poly.entity_id
_entity_poly.type
_entity_poly.pdbx_seq_one_letter_code
_entity_poly.pdbx_strand_id
1 'polypeptide(L)'
;MKIIYFFFFILILNNVYGFGVSPGKFNIEINNGEEIEKEFFIYNNENELKKFNISSSGFFNFTDFILEVKENNEKEVKFLVKIPYETLEGNYVGMIYINELNKEEGGVNLDTLLGIKFEFFVNSDYTELNENKFEQKLEFKEINQEDKLKTELEEEFGFEIILFYALIVFVILLGVYKIYKNRQSV
;
A
#
# COMPACT_ATOMS: atom_id res chain seq x y z
N MET A 1 33.15 15.69 -12.09
CA MET A 1 32.76 14.32 -11.72
C MET A 1 31.44 14.22 -10.93
N LYS A 2 31.19 15.02 -9.88
CA LYS A 2 29.96 14.90 -9.06
C LYS A 2 28.61 15.06 -9.81
N ILE A 3 28.53 15.95 -10.80
CA ILE A 3 27.31 16.14 -11.64
C ILE A 3 27.01 14.93 -12.53
N ILE A 4 28.03 14.20 -12.98
CA ILE A 4 27.85 13.00 -13.82
C ILE A 4 27.17 11.89 -13.01
N TYR A 5 27.51 11.73 -11.72
CA TYR A 5 26.85 10.75 -10.84
C TYR A 5 25.38 11.10 -10.58
N PHE A 6 25.04 12.39 -10.51
CA PHE A 6 23.65 12.84 -10.37
C PHE A 6 22.83 12.59 -11.64
N PHE A 7 23.39 12.86 -12.82
CA PHE A 7 22.77 12.47 -14.08
C PHE A 7 22.68 10.94 -14.23
N PHE A 8 23.67 10.19 -13.76
CA PHE A 8 23.61 8.73 -13.70
C PHE A 8 22.48 8.25 -12.79
N PHE A 9 22.31 8.86 -11.62
CA PHE A 9 21.22 8.55 -10.69
C PHE A 9 19.83 8.84 -11.28
N ILE A 10 19.66 9.97 -11.97
CA ILE A 10 18.41 10.30 -12.68
C ILE A 10 18.14 9.32 -13.82
N LEU A 11 19.17 8.91 -14.56
CA LEU A 11 19.03 7.92 -15.64
C LEU A 11 18.66 6.52 -15.11
N ILE A 12 19.08 6.16 -13.89
CA ILE A 12 18.67 4.91 -13.21
C ILE A 12 17.20 4.97 -12.77
N LEU A 13 16.65 6.16 -12.49
CA LEU A 13 15.23 6.36 -12.12
C LEU A 13 14.26 6.27 -13.31
N ASN A 14 14.73 6.21 -14.56
CA ASN A 14 13.84 6.10 -15.73
C ASN A 14 13.14 4.74 -15.86
N ASN A 15 13.41 3.80 -14.94
CA ASN A 15 12.83 2.47 -14.88
C ASN A 15 11.95 2.31 -13.62
N VAL A 16 11.17 3.34 -13.26
CA VAL A 16 10.10 3.18 -12.26
C VAL A 16 8.89 2.58 -12.97
N TYR A 17 8.75 1.28 -12.80
CA TYR A 17 7.67 0.43 -13.29
C TYR A 17 6.55 0.36 -12.24
N GLY A 18 5.31 0.21 -12.67
CA GLY A 18 4.17 0.24 -11.75
C GLY A 18 2.82 0.08 -12.42
N PHE A 19 1.94 -0.66 -11.76
CA PHE A 19 0.54 -0.82 -12.12
C PHE A 19 -0.36 0.08 -11.27
N GLY A 20 -1.60 0.29 -11.73
CA GLY A 20 -2.62 1.03 -10.99
C GLY A 20 -3.78 0.15 -10.54
N VAL A 21 -4.47 0.55 -9.48
CA VAL A 21 -5.75 -0.05 -9.06
C VAL A 21 -6.80 1.02 -8.80
N SER A 22 -8.04 0.78 -9.19
CA SER A 22 -9.16 1.68 -8.93
C SER A 22 -10.46 0.93 -8.67
N PRO A 23 -11.28 1.35 -7.68
CA PRO A 23 -10.99 2.38 -6.70
C PRO A 23 -9.99 1.88 -5.65
N GLY A 24 -9.30 2.79 -4.94
CA GLY A 24 -8.41 2.44 -3.82
C GLY A 24 -9.15 2.10 -2.52
N LYS A 25 -10.46 2.39 -2.45
CA LYS A 25 -11.30 2.02 -1.32
C LYS A 25 -12.78 1.86 -1.69
N PHE A 26 -13.50 1.08 -0.91
CA PHE A 26 -14.94 0.96 -0.92
C PHE A 26 -15.52 1.25 0.45
N ASN A 27 -16.61 2.02 0.47
CA ASN A 27 -17.43 2.24 1.65
C ASN A 27 -18.81 1.66 1.34
N ILE A 28 -19.20 0.62 2.08
CA ILE A 28 -20.37 -0.19 1.78
C ILE A 28 -21.26 -0.23 3.01
N GLU A 29 -22.53 0.11 2.84
CA GLU A 29 -23.58 -0.13 3.80
C GLU A 29 -24.46 -1.27 3.27
N ILE A 30 -24.71 -2.28 4.09
CA ILE A 30 -25.38 -3.52 3.67
C ILE A 30 -26.13 -4.16 4.85
N ASN A 31 -27.29 -4.75 4.60
CA ASN A 31 -28.01 -5.49 5.64
C ASN A 31 -27.45 -6.90 5.78
N ASN A 32 -27.57 -7.50 6.96
CA ASN A 32 -27.25 -8.91 7.17
C ASN A 32 -28.08 -9.82 6.25
N GLY A 33 -27.44 -10.84 5.67
CA GLY A 33 -28.09 -11.76 4.73
C GLY A 33 -28.22 -11.26 3.29
N GLU A 34 -27.86 -10.01 3.01
CA GLU A 34 -27.82 -9.47 1.66
C GLU A 34 -26.50 -9.77 0.93
N GLU A 35 -26.56 -9.63 -0.39
CA GLU A 35 -25.44 -9.78 -1.30
C GLU A 35 -25.31 -8.49 -2.14
N ILE A 36 -24.08 -8.01 -2.32
CA ILE A 36 -23.78 -6.85 -3.15
C ILE A 36 -22.67 -7.15 -4.15
N GLU A 37 -22.90 -6.79 -5.40
CA GLU A 37 -21.90 -6.88 -6.46
C GLU A 37 -21.05 -5.61 -6.50
N LYS A 38 -19.74 -5.77 -6.64
CA LYS A 38 -18.76 -4.70 -6.76
C LYS A 38 -17.74 -5.06 -7.83
N GLU A 39 -17.08 -4.03 -8.34
CA GLU A 39 -16.06 -4.16 -9.37
C GLU A 39 -14.87 -3.26 -9.07
N PHE A 40 -13.68 -3.73 -9.40
CA PHE A 40 -12.46 -2.93 -9.41
C PHE A 40 -11.66 -3.20 -10.69
N PHE A 41 -10.74 -2.30 -10.98
CA PHE A 41 -9.93 -2.28 -12.18
C PHE A 41 -8.45 -2.36 -11.82
N ILE A 42 -7.72 -3.19 -12.57
CA ILE A 42 -6.25 -3.23 -12.55
C ILE A 42 -5.74 -2.66 -13.87
N TYR A 43 -4.84 -1.70 -13.79
CA TYR A 43 -4.26 -0.99 -14.93
C TYR A 43 -2.82 -1.44 -15.14
N ASN A 44 -2.54 -2.03 -16.29
CA ASN A 44 -1.19 -2.28 -16.75
C ASN A 44 -0.76 -1.13 -17.68
N ASN A 45 0.05 -0.22 -17.15
CA ASN A 45 0.57 0.94 -17.90
C ASN A 45 1.87 0.62 -18.65
N GLU A 46 2.27 -0.65 -18.69
CA GLU A 46 3.52 -1.08 -19.28
C GLU A 46 3.32 -1.69 -20.66
N ASN A 47 4.42 -1.70 -21.44
CA ASN A 47 4.47 -2.26 -22.78
C ASN A 47 4.69 -3.78 -22.78
N GLU A 48 4.30 -4.48 -21.72
CA GLU A 48 4.40 -5.94 -21.61
C GLU A 48 3.21 -6.56 -20.87
N LEU A 49 2.98 -7.85 -21.09
CA LEU A 49 1.98 -8.62 -20.36
C LEU A 49 2.38 -8.79 -18.89
N LYS A 50 1.47 -8.43 -17.97
CA LYS A 50 1.67 -8.60 -16.53
C LYS A 50 0.75 -9.67 -15.94
N LYS A 51 1.25 -10.33 -14.90
CA LYS A 51 0.51 -11.31 -14.09
C LYS A 51 0.34 -10.74 -12.70
N PHE A 52 -0.87 -10.81 -12.15
CA PHE A 52 -1.17 -10.34 -10.81
C PHE A 52 -1.74 -11.47 -9.97
N ASN A 53 -1.25 -11.63 -8.75
CA ASN A 53 -1.89 -12.43 -7.72
C ASN A 53 -2.86 -11.53 -6.93
N ILE A 54 -4.11 -11.96 -6.84
CA ILE A 54 -5.17 -11.24 -6.12
C ILE A 54 -5.56 -12.10 -4.92
N SER A 55 -5.47 -11.50 -3.73
CA SER A 55 -5.77 -12.14 -2.45
C SER A 55 -6.62 -11.22 -1.58
N SER A 56 -7.19 -11.76 -0.51
CA SER A 56 -8.00 -10.96 0.44
C SER A 56 -7.69 -11.32 1.89
N SER A 57 -7.95 -10.38 2.78
CA SER A 57 -7.83 -10.57 4.23
C SER A 57 -8.87 -9.75 4.99
N GLY A 58 -9.19 -10.21 6.20
CA GLY A 58 -10.04 -9.49 7.15
C GLY A 58 -11.47 -10.02 7.15
N PHE A 59 -12.43 -9.11 7.16
CA PHE A 59 -13.85 -9.44 7.33
C PHE A 59 -14.43 -10.33 6.22
N PHE A 60 -13.96 -10.18 4.99
CA PHE A 60 -14.28 -11.08 3.89
C PHE A 60 -12.99 -11.69 3.34
N ASN A 61 -13.06 -12.97 3.00
CA ASN A 61 -11.98 -13.69 2.34
C ASN A 61 -12.55 -14.45 1.13
N PHE A 62 -11.83 -14.42 0.04
CA PHE A 62 -12.03 -15.24 -1.15
C PHE A 62 -10.74 -15.99 -1.48
N THR A 63 -10.87 -17.07 -2.26
CA THR A 63 -9.73 -17.87 -2.72
C THR A 63 -8.84 -17.04 -3.63
N ASP A 64 -7.54 -17.00 -3.34
CA ASP A 64 -6.54 -16.33 -4.16
C ASP A 64 -6.58 -16.80 -5.62
N PHE A 65 -6.39 -15.87 -6.56
CA PHE A 65 -6.37 -16.18 -7.98
C PHE A 65 -5.42 -15.28 -8.76
N ILE A 66 -4.99 -15.79 -9.92
CA ILE A 66 -4.05 -15.10 -10.80
C ILE A 66 -4.79 -14.53 -12.01
N LEU A 67 -4.46 -13.29 -12.36
CA LEU A 67 -5.02 -12.56 -13.49
C LEU A 67 -3.91 -12.07 -14.41
N GLU A 68 -4.14 -12.18 -15.72
CA GLU A 68 -3.26 -11.62 -16.75
C GLU A 68 -3.85 -10.34 -17.33
N VAL A 69 -3.05 -9.27 -17.39
CA VAL A 69 -3.43 -7.99 -17.99
C VAL A 69 -2.43 -7.65 -19.09
N LYS A 70 -2.95 -7.47 -20.31
CA LYS A 70 -2.14 -7.13 -21.49
C LYS A 70 -1.51 -5.75 -21.34
N GLU A 71 -0.46 -5.53 -22.11
CA GLU A 71 0.23 -4.25 -22.21
C GLU A 71 -0.72 -3.08 -22.50
N ASN A 72 -0.51 -1.95 -21.84
CA ASN A 72 -1.30 -0.71 -21.95
C ASN A 72 -2.82 -0.95 -21.88
N ASN A 73 -3.26 -1.84 -20.99
CA ASN A 73 -4.64 -2.26 -20.90
C ASN A 73 -5.13 -2.28 -19.45
N GLU A 74 -6.44 -2.31 -19.30
CA GLU A 74 -7.10 -2.49 -18.01
C GLU A 74 -7.84 -3.82 -17.96
N LYS A 75 -8.04 -4.32 -16.73
CA LYS A 75 -8.85 -5.49 -16.49
C LYS A 75 -9.82 -5.24 -15.35
N GLU A 76 -11.09 -5.42 -15.66
CA GLU A 76 -12.19 -5.37 -14.72
C GLU A 76 -12.34 -6.71 -13.98
N VAL A 77 -12.47 -6.63 -12.66
CA VAL A 77 -12.68 -7.76 -11.77
C VAL A 77 -13.97 -7.52 -11.00
N LYS A 78 -14.97 -8.38 -11.25
CA LYS A 78 -16.25 -8.37 -10.54
C LYS A 78 -16.24 -9.41 -9.43
N PHE A 79 -16.82 -9.04 -8.29
CA PHE A 79 -16.94 -9.94 -7.15
C PHE A 79 -18.23 -9.65 -6.39
N LEU A 80 -18.71 -10.69 -5.70
CA LEU A 80 -19.90 -10.65 -4.88
C LEU A 80 -19.48 -10.69 -3.42
N VAL A 81 -19.95 -9.72 -2.63
CA VAL A 81 -19.81 -9.74 -1.18
C VAL A 81 -21.13 -10.23 -0.60
N LYS A 82 -21.05 -11.30 0.20
CA LYS A 82 -22.19 -11.87 0.92
C LYS A 82 -22.00 -11.70 2.41
N ILE A 83 -22.96 -11.07 3.07
CA ILE A 83 -22.95 -10.92 4.53
C ILE A 83 -23.79 -12.04 5.15
N PRO A 84 -23.22 -12.90 6.01
CA PRO A 84 -24.00 -13.89 6.75
C PRO A 84 -25.13 -13.25 7.55
N TYR A 85 -26.27 -13.93 7.68
CA TYR A 85 -27.41 -13.44 8.46
C TYR A 85 -27.06 -13.25 9.94
N GLU A 86 -26.12 -14.03 10.45
CA GLU A 86 -25.66 -14.02 11.84
C GLU A 86 -24.66 -12.90 12.13
N THR A 87 -24.33 -12.06 11.14
CA THR A 87 -23.40 -10.94 11.33
C THR A 87 -24.06 -9.89 12.21
N LEU A 88 -23.36 -9.48 13.28
CA LEU A 88 -23.80 -8.42 14.18
C LEU A 88 -23.75 -7.04 13.49
N GLU A 89 -24.52 -6.09 14.03
CA GLU A 89 -24.43 -4.70 13.59
C GLU A 89 -23.04 -4.14 13.94
N GLY A 90 -22.40 -3.45 12.99
CA GLY A 90 -21.12 -2.83 13.26
C GLY A 90 -20.29 -2.45 12.05
N ASN A 91 -19.10 -1.93 12.35
CA ASN A 91 -18.10 -1.56 11.35
C ASN A 91 -17.08 -2.69 11.19
N TYR A 92 -16.87 -3.10 9.96
CA TYR A 92 -15.93 -4.15 9.60
C TYR A 92 -14.96 -3.67 8.52
N VAL A 93 -13.75 -4.21 8.54
CA VAL A 93 -12.69 -3.86 7.58
C VAL A 93 -12.17 -5.11 6.90
N GLY A 94 -12.01 -5.01 5.59
CA GLY A 94 -11.30 -6.01 4.79
C GLY A 94 -10.35 -5.33 3.80
N MET A 95 -9.43 -6.11 3.26
CA MET A 95 -8.44 -5.66 2.29
C MET A 95 -8.39 -6.64 1.13
N ILE A 96 -8.37 -6.13 -0.10
CA ILE A 96 -7.93 -6.88 -1.28
C ILE A 96 -6.50 -6.47 -1.58
N TYR A 97 -5.60 -7.43 -1.72
CA TYR A 97 -4.23 -7.18 -2.12
C TYR A 97 -4.00 -7.66 -3.55
N ILE A 98 -3.35 -6.79 -4.33
CA ILE A 98 -2.95 -7.05 -5.70
C ILE A 98 -1.43 -6.98 -5.71
N ASN A 99 -0.80 -8.11 -6.00
CA ASN A 99 0.64 -8.23 -6.09
C ASN A 99 1.04 -8.60 -7.53
N GLU A 100 2.01 -7.89 -8.09
CA GLU A 100 2.58 -8.26 -9.38
C GLU A 100 3.46 -9.51 -9.23
N LEU A 101 3.20 -10.52 -10.06
CA LEU A 101 4.03 -11.72 -10.17
C LEU A 101 5.12 -11.44 -11.21
N ASN A 102 6.24 -10.92 -10.72
CA ASN A 102 7.38 -10.54 -11.53
C ASN A 102 7.94 -11.70 -12.38
N LYS A 103 8.30 -11.40 -13.64
CA LYS A 103 9.26 -12.19 -14.40
C LYS A 103 10.67 -11.77 -13.97
N GLU A 104 11.49 -12.73 -13.59
CA GLU A 104 12.88 -12.52 -13.20
C GLU A 104 13.73 -11.98 -14.37
N GLU A 105 13.80 -10.67 -14.63
CA GLU A 105 14.86 -10.11 -15.48
C GLU A 105 15.38 -8.76 -14.96
N GLY A 106 16.52 -8.82 -14.26
CA GLY A 106 17.55 -7.76 -14.15
C GLY A 106 17.09 -6.32 -13.84
N GLY A 107 16.87 -6.00 -12.57
CA GLY A 107 16.65 -4.64 -12.09
C GLY A 107 16.49 -4.58 -10.56
N VAL A 108 16.45 -3.38 -9.97
CA VAL A 108 15.99 -3.22 -8.59
C VAL A 108 14.47 -3.43 -8.62
N ASN A 109 14.05 -4.62 -8.20
CA ASN A 109 12.66 -4.99 -8.16
C ASN A 109 12.05 -4.55 -6.82
N LEU A 110 11.27 -3.49 -6.84
CA LEU A 110 10.41 -3.14 -5.71
C LEU A 110 9.12 -3.93 -5.93
N ASP A 111 8.96 -5.04 -5.20
CA ASP A 111 7.72 -5.80 -5.19
C ASP A 111 6.57 -4.84 -4.89
N THR A 112 5.79 -4.52 -5.92
CA THR A 112 4.75 -3.51 -5.84
C THR A 112 3.48 -4.19 -5.38
N LEU A 113 3.13 -3.96 -4.11
CA LEU A 113 1.90 -4.43 -3.50
C LEU A 113 0.91 -3.27 -3.39
N LEU A 114 -0.23 -3.36 -4.06
CA LEU A 114 -1.31 -2.40 -3.91
C LEU A 114 -2.48 -3.02 -3.14
N GLY A 115 -3.04 -2.26 -2.21
CA GLY A 115 -4.18 -2.66 -1.40
C GLY A 115 -5.41 -1.83 -1.70
N ILE A 116 -6.56 -2.48 -1.86
CA ILE A 116 -7.87 -1.84 -1.89
C ILE A 116 -8.54 -2.06 -0.54
N LYS A 117 -8.86 -0.98 0.16
CA LYS A 117 -9.51 -1.03 1.47
C LYS A 117 -11.02 -1.14 1.34
N PHE A 118 -11.64 -1.97 2.17
CA PHE A 118 -13.08 -2.05 2.28
C PHE A 118 -13.51 -1.72 3.70
N GLU A 119 -14.44 -0.79 3.81
CA GLU A 119 -15.12 -0.43 5.05
C GLU A 119 -16.58 -0.81 4.89
N PHE A 120 -17.04 -1.78 5.69
CA PHE A 120 -18.43 -2.21 5.73
C PHE A 120 -19.08 -1.66 6.98
N PHE A 121 -20.26 -1.08 6.81
CA PHE A 121 -21.22 -0.91 7.88
C PHE A 121 -22.34 -1.93 7.67
N VAL A 122 -22.46 -2.88 8.60
CA VAL A 122 -23.50 -3.90 8.56
C VAL A 122 -24.65 -3.44 9.43
N ASN A 123 -25.82 -3.29 8.82
CA ASN A 123 -27.09 -3.11 9.52
C ASN A 123 -27.66 -4.50 9.85
N SER A 124 -27.95 -4.76 11.13
CA SER A 124 -28.38 -6.09 11.54
C SER A 124 -29.49 -6.04 12.57
N ASP A 125 -30.60 -6.73 12.26
CA ASP A 125 -31.66 -7.04 13.24
C ASP A 125 -31.32 -8.32 14.04
N TYR A 126 -30.17 -8.95 13.76
CA TYR A 126 -29.72 -10.13 14.49
C TYR A 126 -29.28 -9.75 15.90
N THR A 127 -30.01 -10.24 16.89
CA THR A 127 -29.63 -10.14 18.31
C THR A 127 -29.08 -11.50 18.74
N GLU A 128 -27.83 -11.55 19.20
CA GLU A 128 -27.32 -12.74 19.89
C GLU A 128 -28.20 -13.04 21.10
N LEU A 129 -28.85 -14.21 21.09
CA LEU A 129 -29.51 -14.74 22.29
C LEU A 129 -28.42 -15.03 23.31
N ASN A 130 -28.33 -14.18 24.34
CA ASN A 130 -27.43 -14.32 25.48
C ASN A 130 -27.54 -15.71 26.12
N GLU A 131 -26.65 -16.64 25.76
CA GLU A 131 -26.29 -17.75 26.64
C GLU A 131 -25.23 -17.27 27.64
N ASN A 132 -25.68 -17.14 28.88
CA ASN A 132 -24.89 -16.70 30.03
C ASN A 132 -23.54 -17.40 30.19
N LYS A 133 -22.55 -16.60 30.61
CA LYS A 133 -21.32 -16.93 31.37
C LYS A 133 -20.23 -17.71 30.64
N PHE A 134 -19.28 -16.94 30.10
CA PHE A 134 -17.88 -17.11 30.47
C PHE A 134 -17.24 -15.73 30.68
N GLU A 135 -17.34 -15.20 31.91
CA GLU A 135 -16.42 -14.18 32.39
C GLU A 135 -15.03 -14.85 32.51
N GLN A 136 -14.30 -14.96 31.41
CA GLN A 136 -12.84 -14.97 31.50
C GLN A 136 -12.41 -13.52 31.67
N LYS A 137 -12.23 -13.14 32.93
CA LYS A 137 -11.44 -11.99 33.33
C LYS A 137 -10.01 -12.22 32.82
N LEU A 138 -9.75 -11.84 31.57
CA LEU A 138 -8.39 -11.62 31.07
C LEU A 138 -7.83 -10.44 31.86
N GLU A 139 -7.10 -10.74 32.93
CA GLU A 139 -6.16 -9.78 33.49
C GLU A 139 -5.10 -9.52 32.43
N PHE A 140 -5.34 -8.50 31.61
CA PHE A 140 -4.29 -7.84 30.87
C PHE A 140 -3.34 -7.25 31.91
N LYS A 141 -2.20 -7.92 32.13
CA LYS A 141 -1.01 -7.21 32.56
C LYS A 141 -0.73 -6.18 31.47
N GLU A 142 -0.95 -4.91 31.78
CA GLU A 142 -0.34 -3.80 31.06
C GLU A 142 1.17 -4.06 31.03
N ILE A 143 1.65 -4.59 29.90
CA ILE A 143 3.05 -4.52 29.56
C ILE A 143 3.23 -3.10 29.05
N ASN A 144 3.60 -2.22 29.97
CA ASN A 144 4.08 -0.88 29.70
C ASN A 144 5.37 -1.02 28.87
N GLN A 145 5.22 -1.03 27.54
CA GLN A 145 6.32 -1.12 26.57
C GLN A 145 6.41 0.12 25.67
N GLU A 146 5.84 1.25 26.11
CA GLU A 146 5.96 2.53 25.39
C GLU A 146 7.32 3.24 25.57
N ASP A 147 8.21 2.78 26.46
CA ASP A 147 9.48 3.47 26.73
C ASP A 147 10.76 2.74 26.27
N LYS A 148 10.66 1.75 25.35
CA LYS A 148 11.87 1.08 24.80
C LYS A 148 12.03 1.05 23.29
N LEU A 149 11.04 1.46 22.50
CA LEU A 149 11.18 1.54 21.03
C LEU A 149 11.36 2.96 20.49
N LYS A 150 11.27 3.98 21.35
CA LYS A 150 11.53 5.38 20.96
C LYS A 150 12.99 5.82 21.03
N THR A 151 13.89 4.98 21.53
CA THR A 151 15.31 5.39 21.73
C THR A 151 16.27 4.76 20.71
N GLU A 152 15.85 3.77 19.92
CA GLU A 152 16.73 3.16 18.89
C GLU A 152 16.37 3.56 17.44
N LEU A 153 15.15 4.04 17.18
CA LEU A 153 14.73 4.45 15.83
C LEU A 153 15.00 5.93 15.51
N GLU A 154 15.24 6.79 16.51
CA GLU A 154 15.58 8.20 16.29
C GLU A 154 17.08 8.44 16.07
N GLU A 155 17.97 7.53 16.48
CA GLU A 155 19.42 7.71 16.27
C GLU A 155 19.93 7.21 14.91
N GLU A 156 19.32 6.18 14.30
CA GLU A 156 19.81 5.63 13.03
C GLU A 156 19.26 6.34 11.78
N PHE A 157 17.99 6.77 11.77
CA PHE A 157 17.40 7.47 10.61
C PHE A 157 17.71 8.97 10.55
N GLY A 158 17.99 9.60 11.70
CA GLY A 158 18.25 11.03 11.76
C GLY A 158 19.52 11.43 11.00
N PHE A 159 20.59 10.65 11.15
CA PHE A 159 21.89 10.99 10.57
C PHE A 159 21.92 10.88 9.05
N GLU A 160 21.29 9.85 8.48
CA GLU A 160 21.25 9.63 7.03
C GLU A 160 20.42 10.70 6.32
N ILE A 161 19.27 11.09 6.90
CA ILE A 161 18.42 12.15 6.39
C ILE A 161 19.15 13.50 6.46
N ILE A 162 19.84 13.78 7.57
CA ILE A 162 20.66 15.00 7.73
C ILE A 162 21.79 15.03 6.70
N LEU A 163 22.47 13.90 6.45
CA LEU A 163 23.51 13.79 5.43
C LEU A 163 22.95 14.03 4.02
N PHE A 164 21.77 13.49 3.71
CA PHE A 164 21.10 13.69 2.43
C PHE A 164 20.76 15.16 2.19
N TYR A 165 20.15 15.84 3.17
CA TYR A 165 19.85 17.26 3.08
C TYR A 165 21.11 18.14 3.04
N ALA A 166 22.14 17.80 3.82
CA ALA A 166 23.43 18.50 3.78
C ALA A 166 24.10 18.38 2.40
N LEU A 167 23.98 17.22 1.74
CA LEU A 167 24.47 17.00 0.39
C LEU A 167 23.73 17.89 -0.63
N ILE A 168 22.39 17.99 -0.52
CA ILE A 168 21.57 18.85 -1.38
C ILE A 168 21.98 20.31 -1.22
N VAL A 169 22.07 20.82 0.01
CA VAL A 169 22.48 22.20 0.29
C VAL A 169 23.89 22.48 -0.25
N PHE A 170 24.83 21.55 -0.06
CA PHE A 170 26.19 21.68 -0.58
C PHE A 170 26.23 21.76 -2.11
N VAL A 171 25.42 20.97 -2.80
CA VAL A 171 25.31 21.01 -4.28
C VAL A 171 24.74 22.36 -4.74
N ILE A 172 23.72 22.88 -4.06
CA ILE A 172 23.14 24.20 -4.36
C ILE A 172 24.20 25.30 -4.17
N LEU A 173 24.93 25.29 -3.06
CA LEU A 173 25.99 26.28 -2.79
C LEU A 173 27.11 26.25 -3.83
N LEU A 174 27.53 25.06 -4.29
CA LEU A 174 28.50 24.94 -5.37
C LEU A 174 27.96 25.48 -6.70
N GLY A 175 26.67 25.27 -6.98
CA GLY A 175 25.98 25.84 -8.14
C GLY A 175 26.01 27.37 -8.11
N VAL A 176 25.62 27.97 -6.99
CA VAL A 176 25.62 29.42 -6.77
C VAL A 176 27.04 29.99 -6.86
N TYR A 177 28.02 29.35 -6.23
CA TYR A 177 29.43 29.79 -6.30
C TYR A 177 29.97 29.77 -7.73
N LYS A 178 29.62 28.75 -8.52
CA LYS A 178 30.04 28.66 -9.93
C LYS A 178 29.41 29.77 -10.78
N ILE A 179 28.14 30.09 -10.55
CA ILE A 179 27.45 31.21 -11.23
C ILE A 179 28.12 32.54 -10.85
N TYR A 180 28.44 32.74 -9.57
CA TYR A 180 29.10 33.94 -9.08
C TYR A 180 30.51 34.11 -9.69
N LYS A 181 31.33 33.04 -9.70
CA LYS A 181 32.68 33.06 -10.28
C LYS A 181 32.66 33.38 -11.78
N ASN A 182 31.71 32.83 -12.54
CA ASN A 182 31.57 33.12 -13.97
C ASN A 182 31.12 34.56 -14.26
N ARG A 183 30.48 35.26 -13.30
CA ARG A 183 30.11 36.67 -13.43
C ARG A 183 31.24 37.64 -13.11
N GLN A 184 32.28 37.20 -12.40
CA GLN A 184 33.46 38.03 -12.11
C GLN A 184 34.58 37.91 -13.16
N SER A 185 34.47 36.96 -14.10
CA SER A 185 35.45 36.76 -15.18
C SER A 185 35.03 37.41 -16.51
N VAL A 186 34.11 38.37 -16.47
CA VAL A 186 33.66 39.23 -17.58
C VAL A 186 33.95 40.66 -17.17
#